data_AF-A0A970ZCM8-F1
#
_entry.id   AF-A0A970ZCM8-F1
#
_cell.length_a   1.000
_cell.length_b   1.000
_cell.length_c   1.000
_cell.angle_alpha   90.00
_cell.angle_beta   90.00
_cell.angle_gamma   90.00
#
_symmetry.space_group_name_H-M   'P 1'
#
loop_
_entity.id
_entity.type
_entity.pdbx_description
1 polymer ?
#
loop_
_entity_poly.entity_id
_entity_poly.type
_entity_poly.pdbx_seq_one_letter_code
_entity_poly.pdbx_strand_id
1 'polypeptide(L)'
;IADEPTTALDVTIQAQVLELIKSLTQQLGSSVIMITHDLGVVASMCSRILIMYGGKIVEQGSDEEIFYQARHPYTIGLLRSINNPDADVKQELIPIPGSPPNLLNPPAGCPFVDRCDRAMLVCKNRMPDVTVFSETHQASCWQHHPLAAQAAQKEVSHHAN
;
A
#
# COMPACT_ATOMS: atom_id res chain seq x y z
N ILE A 1 16.34 5.51 -12.41
CA ILE A 1 15.72 4.52 -11.49
C ILE A 1 16.62 4.46 -10.29
N ALA A 2 16.08 4.66 -9.09
CA ALA A 2 16.85 4.56 -7.85
C ALA A 2 16.20 3.45 -7.01
N ASP A 3 17.01 2.48 -6.59
CA ASP A 3 16.58 1.27 -5.89
C ASP A 3 17.24 1.26 -4.51
N GLU A 4 16.42 1.47 -3.48
CA GLU A 4 16.84 1.59 -2.08
C GLU A 4 18.05 2.54 -1.88
N PRO A 5 18.05 3.76 -2.47
CA PRO A 5 19.25 4.60 -2.63
C PRO A 5 19.76 5.19 -1.31
N THR A 6 18.94 5.15 -0.26
CA THR A 6 19.27 5.69 1.07
C THR A 6 19.45 4.59 2.11
N THR A 7 19.48 3.32 1.70
CA THR A 7 19.78 2.20 2.60
C THR A 7 21.16 2.38 3.21
N ALA A 8 21.26 2.11 4.52
CA ALA A 8 22.48 2.24 5.32
C ALA A 8 23.02 3.67 5.50
N LEU A 9 22.24 4.69 5.16
CA LEU A 9 22.55 6.09 5.47
C LEU A 9 21.86 6.51 6.78
N ASP A 10 22.48 7.43 7.52
CA ASP A 10 21.78 8.09 8.62
C ASP A 10 20.74 9.09 8.10
N VAL A 11 19.81 9.47 8.97
CA VAL A 11 18.67 10.35 8.62
C VAL A 11 19.12 11.69 8.00
N THR A 12 20.26 12.23 8.41
CA THR A 12 20.76 13.52 7.91
C THR A 12 21.29 13.36 6.48
N ILE A 13 22.10 12.35 6.23
CA ILE A 13 22.66 12.08 4.90
C ILE A 13 21.56 11.61 3.93
N GLN A 14 20.60 10.81 4.40
CA GLN A 14 19.41 10.44 3.64
C GLN A 14 18.70 11.70 3.10
N ALA A 15 18.41 12.69 3.95
CA ALA A 15 17.75 13.92 3.52
C ALA A 15 18.56 14.67 2.44
N GLN A 16 19.89 14.75 2.60
CA GLN A 16 20.76 15.40 1.62
C GLN A 16 20.78 14.66 0.26
N VAL A 17 20.83 13.33 0.28
CA VAL A 17 20.79 12.52 -0.94
C VAL A 17 19.45 12.67 -1.66
N LEU A 18 18.33 12.65 -0.93
CA LEU A 18 17.00 12.83 -1.52
C LEU A 18 16.85 14.22 -2.15
N GLU A 19 17.31 15.27 -1.48
CA GLU A 19 17.29 16.64 -2.02
C GLU A 19 18.17 16.76 -3.28
N LEU A 20 19.33 16.10 -3.29
CA LEU A 20 20.18 16.04 -4.48
C LEU A 20 19.44 15.35 -5.65
N ILE A 21 18.82 14.20 -5.41
CA ILE A 21 18.05 13.49 -6.46
C ILE A 21 16.91 14.38 -6.98
N LYS A 22 16.21 15.09 -6.08
CA LYS A 22 15.11 16.00 -6.44
C LYS A 22 15.58 17.15 -7.31
N SER A 23 16.65 17.82 -6.91
CA SER A 23 17.22 18.93 -7.67
C SER A 23 17.74 18.48 -9.04
N LEU A 24 18.42 17.34 -9.13
CA LEU A 24 18.87 16.77 -10.40
C LEU A 24 17.69 16.42 -11.32
N THR A 25 16.62 15.85 -10.77
CA THR A 25 15.42 15.51 -11.54
C THR A 25 14.79 16.77 -12.16
N GLN A 26 14.71 17.85 -11.38
CA GLN A 26 14.19 19.15 -11.85
C GLN A 26 15.12 19.81 -12.88
N GLN A 27 16.43 19.85 -12.63
CA GLN A 27 17.41 20.47 -13.54
C GLN A 27 17.47 19.77 -14.89
N LEU A 28 17.34 18.44 -14.91
CA LEU A 28 17.41 17.63 -16.11
C LEU A 28 16.05 17.47 -16.82
N GLY A 29 14.95 17.94 -16.21
CA GLY A 29 13.59 17.73 -16.72
C GLY A 29 13.23 16.25 -16.86
N SER A 30 13.77 15.39 -16.00
CA SER A 30 13.59 13.94 -16.08
C SER A 30 12.55 13.44 -15.07
N SER A 31 12.25 12.14 -15.11
CA SER A 31 11.44 11.48 -14.09
C SER A 31 12.29 10.47 -13.34
N VAL A 32 12.05 10.36 -12.03
CA VAL A 32 12.68 9.35 -11.18
C VAL A 32 11.64 8.30 -10.78
N ILE A 33 12.01 7.03 -10.93
CA ILE A 33 11.29 5.91 -10.31
C ILE A 33 12.03 5.58 -9.03
N MET A 34 11.29 5.61 -7.91
CA MET A 34 11.81 5.32 -6.59
C MET A 34 11.27 3.98 -6.09
N ILE A 35 12.19 3.11 -5.68
CA ILE A 35 11.89 1.82 -5.04
C ILE A 35 12.44 1.90 -3.62
N THR A 36 11.57 1.84 -2.63
CA THR A 36 11.95 1.79 -1.22
C THR A 36 10.83 1.20 -0.36
N HIS A 37 11.21 0.64 0.78
CA HIS A 37 10.29 0.25 1.84
C HIS A 37 9.97 1.36 2.85
N ASP A 38 10.65 2.51 2.79
CA ASP A 38 10.44 3.64 3.70
C ASP A 38 9.35 4.59 3.15
N LEU A 39 8.16 4.56 3.77
CA LEU A 39 7.05 5.43 3.40
C LEU A 39 7.31 6.93 3.68
N GLY A 40 8.21 7.28 4.60
CA GLY A 40 8.61 8.67 4.85
C GLY A 40 9.42 9.24 3.68
N VAL A 41 10.30 8.41 3.08
CA VAL A 41 10.99 8.78 1.84
C VAL A 41 10.00 8.96 0.69
N VAL A 42 9.05 8.04 0.55
CA VAL A 42 8.01 8.12 -0.48
C VAL A 42 7.19 9.40 -0.34
N ALA A 43 6.75 9.75 0.88
CA ALA A 43 5.96 10.95 1.15
C ALA A 43 6.65 12.26 0.74
N SER A 44 7.98 12.34 0.83
CA SER A 44 8.72 13.57 0.53
C SER A 44 9.13 13.73 -0.95
N MET A 45 9.13 12.62 -1.69
CA MET A 45 9.78 12.54 -3.01
C MET A 45 8.83 12.16 -4.16
N CYS A 46 7.75 11.45 -3.88
CA CYS A 46 6.90 10.83 -4.90
C CYS A 46 5.50 11.47 -4.94
N SER A 47 5.05 11.83 -6.14
CA SER A 47 3.66 12.28 -6.39
C SER A 47 2.72 11.14 -6.80
N ARG A 48 3.28 9.99 -7.19
CA ARG A 48 2.55 8.78 -7.56
C ARG A 48 3.18 7.58 -6.90
N ILE A 49 2.37 6.80 -6.19
CA ILE A 49 2.82 5.70 -5.34
C ILE A 49 2.20 4.40 -5.84
N LEU A 50 3.01 3.34 -5.90
CA LEU A 50 2.57 1.98 -6.19
C LEU A 50 2.96 1.11 -4.99
N ILE A 51 1.96 0.54 -4.33
CA ILE A 51 2.16 -0.39 -3.21
C ILE A 51 2.17 -1.81 -3.75
N MET A 52 3.25 -2.53 -3.47
CA MET A 52 3.43 -3.91 -3.89
C MET A 52 3.42 -4.87 -2.70
N TYR A 53 2.84 -6.05 -2.92
CA TYR A 53 2.93 -7.18 -2.01
C TYR A 53 3.01 -8.50 -2.77
N GLY A 54 3.96 -9.36 -2.41
CA GLY A 54 4.12 -10.67 -3.05
C GLY A 54 4.31 -10.59 -4.58
N GLY A 55 5.00 -9.56 -5.07
CA GLY A 55 5.24 -9.34 -6.50
C GLY A 55 4.03 -8.81 -7.29
N LYS A 56 2.97 -8.36 -6.62
CA LYS A 56 1.78 -7.76 -7.25
C LYS A 56 1.58 -6.33 -6.77
N ILE A 57 1.18 -5.43 -7.68
CA ILE A 57 0.66 -4.12 -7.30
C ILE A 57 -0.72 -4.33 -6.70
N VAL A 58 -0.85 -4.03 -5.41
CA VAL A 58 -2.10 -4.20 -4.67
C VAL A 58 -2.87 -2.89 -4.54
N GLU A 59 -2.17 -1.75 -4.65
CA GLU A 59 -2.77 -0.42 -4.64
C GLU A 59 -1.86 0.59 -5.34
N GLN A 60 -2.44 1.61 -5.97
CA GLN A 60 -1.72 2.77 -6.51
C GLN A 60 -2.56 4.03 -6.37
N GLY A 61 -1.93 5.19 -6.25
CA GLY A 61 -2.61 6.48 -6.11
C GLY A 61 -1.61 7.65 -6.03
N SER A 62 -2.14 8.86 -5.84
CA SER A 62 -1.35 9.98 -5.35
C SER A 62 -0.86 9.73 -3.91
N ASP A 63 0.04 10.58 -3.43
CA ASP A 63 0.40 10.63 -2.02
C ASP A 63 -0.83 10.79 -1.12
N GLU A 64 -1.68 11.78 -1.38
CA GLU A 64 -2.89 12.01 -0.57
C GLU A 64 -3.82 10.78 -0.55
N GLU A 65 -4.03 10.15 -1.71
CA GLU A 65 -4.91 8.98 -1.84
C GLU A 65 -4.37 7.77 -1.07
N ILE A 66 -3.07 7.52 -1.14
CA ILE A 66 -2.45 6.42 -0.41
C ILE A 66 -2.41 6.71 1.09
N PHE A 67 -1.94 7.87 1.54
CA PHE A 67 -1.75 8.15 2.97
C PHE A 67 -3.05 8.34 3.74
N TYR A 68 -4.10 8.90 3.11
CA TYR A 68 -5.34 9.26 3.82
C TYR A 68 -6.56 8.47 3.36
N GLN A 69 -6.53 7.84 2.19
CA GLN A 69 -7.69 7.14 1.62
C GLN A 69 -7.41 5.69 1.24
N ALA A 70 -6.34 5.08 1.79
CA ALA A 70 -5.95 3.70 1.52
C ALA A 70 -7.14 2.71 1.50
N ARG A 71 -7.20 1.92 0.44
CA ARG A 71 -8.29 0.99 0.14
C ARG A 71 -7.91 -0.46 0.32
N HIS A 72 -6.64 -0.83 0.15
CA HIS A 72 -6.21 -2.21 0.31
C HIS A 72 -5.85 -2.51 1.77
N PRO A 73 -6.31 -3.63 2.37
CA PRO A 73 -6.01 -3.97 3.77
C PRO A 73 -4.52 -3.98 4.12
N TYR A 74 -3.68 -4.41 3.18
CA TYR A 74 -2.22 -4.32 3.32
C TYR A 74 -1.72 -2.88 3.47
N THR A 75 -2.13 -1.95 2.61
CA THR A 75 -1.73 -0.54 2.66
C THR A 75 -2.20 0.11 3.96
N ILE A 76 -3.44 -0.17 4.38
CA ILE A 76 -3.97 0.28 5.67
C ILE A 76 -3.11 -0.25 6.83
N GLY A 77 -2.73 -1.53 6.78
CA GLY A 77 -1.84 -2.15 7.75
C GLY A 77 -0.44 -1.52 7.77
N LEU A 78 0.13 -1.20 6.61
CA LEU A 78 1.42 -0.52 6.49
C LEU A 78 1.38 0.85 7.16
N LEU A 79 0.35 1.65 6.86
CA LEU A 79 0.18 3.00 7.43
C LEU A 79 0.00 2.96 8.95
N ARG A 80 -0.65 1.93 9.49
CA ARG A 80 -0.78 1.70 10.95
C ARG A 80 0.50 1.20 11.62
N SER A 81 1.43 0.67 10.84
CA SER A 81 2.72 0.15 11.34
C SER A 81 3.82 1.21 11.35
N ILE A 82 3.58 2.39 10.78
CA ILE A 82 4.54 3.50 10.71
C ILE A 82 4.09 4.65 11.61
N ASN A 83 5.06 5.41 12.13
CA ASN A 83 4.75 6.65 12.84
C ASN A 83 4.35 7.71 11.83
N ASN A 84 3.17 8.30 12.01
CA ASN A 84 2.81 9.55 11.32
C ASN A 84 3.39 10.73 12.12
N PRO A 85 4.40 11.44 11.60
CA PRO A 85 5.01 12.58 12.30
C PRO A 85 4.04 13.77 12.46
N ASP A 86 3.02 13.89 11.61
CA ASP A 86 2.03 14.97 11.65
C ASP A 86 0.80 14.64 12.52
N ALA A 87 0.75 13.45 13.13
CA ALA A 87 -0.32 13.11 14.04
C ALA A 87 -0.12 13.79 15.40
N ASP A 88 -1.04 14.69 15.77
CA ASP A 88 -1.08 15.37 17.09
C ASP A 88 -1.12 14.40 18.29
N VAL A 89 -1.48 13.13 18.04
CA VAL A 89 -1.56 12.07 19.05
C VAL A 89 -0.61 10.95 18.65
N LYS A 90 0.28 10.56 19.56
CA LYS A 90 1.05 9.31 19.44
C LYS A 90 0.08 8.14 19.34
N GLN A 91 -0.13 7.63 18.14
CA GLN A 91 -0.90 6.42 17.90
C GLN A 91 -0.05 5.20 18.24
N GLU A 92 -0.67 4.19 18.83
CA GLU A 92 -0.02 2.91 19.05
C GLU A 92 0.24 2.24 17.70
N LEU A 93 1.49 1.87 17.45
CA LEU A 93 1.89 1.19 16.22
C LEU A 93 1.36 -0.23 16.23
N ILE A 94 0.56 -0.59 15.22
CA ILE A 94 -0.03 -1.92 15.09
C ILE A 94 0.69 -2.65 13.96
N PRO A 95 1.56 -3.63 14.26
CA PRO A 95 2.24 -4.40 13.23
C PRO A 95 1.27 -5.31 12.48
N ILE A 96 1.55 -5.58 11.21
CA ILE A 96 0.80 -6.57 10.43
C ILE A 96 1.22 -7.99 10.87
N PRO A 97 0.32 -8.79 11.46
CA PRO A 97 0.66 -10.12 11.96
C PRO A 97 1.01 -11.11 10.83
N GLY A 98 1.64 -12.22 11.22
CA GLY A 98 2.02 -13.31 10.32
C GLY A 98 3.27 -13.03 9.48
N SER A 99 3.61 -13.99 8.61
CA SER A 99 4.82 -13.96 7.78
C SER A 99 4.48 -13.73 6.30
N PRO A 100 5.37 -13.10 5.52
CA PRO A 100 5.20 -12.97 4.07
C PRO A 100 4.98 -14.32 3.36
N PRO A 101 4.26 -14.35 2.23
CA PRO A 101 4.03 -15.58 1.49
C PRO A 101 5.34 -16.14 0.92
N ASN A 102 5.42 -17.45 0.77
CA ASN A 102 6.53 -18.08 0.07
C ASN A 102 6.41 -17.80 -1.44
N LEU A 103 7.37 -17.05 -1.99
CA LEU A 103 7.35 -16.66 -3.40
C LEU A 103 7.76 -17.80 -4.35
N LEU A 104 8.32 -18.91 -3.86
CA LEU A 104 8.57 -20.11 -4.66
C LEU A 104 7.29 -20.89 -4.97
N ASN A 105 6.27 -20.74 -4.12
CA ASN A 105 4.95 -21.30 -4.31
C ASN A 105 3.88 -20.26 -3.95
N PRO A 106 3.71 -19.22 -4.79
CA PRO A 106 2.81 -18.11 -4.49
C PRO A 106 1.36 -18.60 -4.46
N PRO A 107 0.51 -18.00 -3.60
CA PRO A 107 -0.91 -18.33 -3.57
C PRO A 107 -1.57 -18.03 -4.92
N ALA A 108 -2.56 -18.83 -5.30
CA ALA A 108 -3.28 -18.67 -6.56
C ALA A 108 -4.11 -17.38 -6.61
N GLY A 109 -4.61 -16.93 -5.45
CA GLY A 109 -5.35 -15.69 -5.29
C GLY A 109 -4.51 -14.53 -4.77
N CYS A 110 -5.11 -13.74 -3.87
CA CYS A 110 -4.48 -12.59 -3.26
C CYS A 110 -3.23 -13.00 -2.46
N PRO A 111 -2.04 -12.40 -2.72
CA PRO A 111 -0.81 -12.74 -1.99
C PRO A 111 -0.91 -12.41 -0.50
N PHE A 112 -1.75 -11.45 -0.12
CA PHE A 112 -1.95 -11.02 1.26
C PHE A 112 -2.98 -11.86 2.04
N VAL A 113 -3.56 -12.90 1.44
CA VAL A 113 -4.72 -13.61 1.99
C VAL A 113 -4.51 -14.18 3.40
N ASP A 114 -3.34 -14.71 3.72
CA ASP A 114 -3.08 -15.35 5.02
C ASP A 114 -2.83 -14.34 6.16
N ARG A 115 -2.63 -13.06 5.82
CA ARG A 115 -2.40 -11.96 6.78
C ARG A 115 -3.52 -10.93 6.79
N CYS A 116 -4.51 -11.09 5.91
CA CYS A 116 -5.62 -10.16 5.76
C CYS A 116 -6.72 -10.50 6.77
N ASP A 117 -7.04 -9.55 7.64
CA ASP A 117 -8.14 -9.61 8.62
C ASP A 117 -9.53 -9.68 7.97
N ARG A 118 -9.62 -9.36 6.69
CA ARG A 118 -10.84 -9.36 5.88
C ARG A 118 -10.76 -10.33 4.69
N ALA A 119 -9.99 -11.40 4.85
CA ALA A 119 -9.87 -12.44 3.83
C ALA A 119 -11.21 -13.15 3.60
N MET A 120 -11.58 -13.32 2.34
CA MET A 120 -12.73 -14.13 1.91
C MET A 120 -12.25 -15.41 1.22
N LEU A 121 -13.13 -16.41 1.08
CA LEU A 121 -12.80 -17.67 0.41
C LEU A 121 -12.30 -17.44 -1.04
N VAL A 122 -12.89 -16.48 -1.75
CA VAL A 122 -12.46 -16.12 -3.11
C VAL A 122 -11.02 -15.59 -3.15
N CYS A 123 -10.56 -14.91 -2.09
CA CYS A 123 -9.21 -14.37 -2.01
C CYS A 123 -8.13 -15.45 -2.05
N LYS A 124 -8.42 -16.68 -1.62
CA LYS A 124 -7.46 -17.80 -1.68
C LYS A 124 -7.28 -18.34 -3.10
N ASN A 125 -8.34 -18.24 -3.90
CA ASN A 125 -8.45 -18.97 -5.16
C ASN A 125 -8.27 -18.09 -6.40
N ARG A 126 -8.58 -16.79 -6.32
CA ARG A 126 -8.54 -15.87 -7.47
C ARG A 126 -8.04 -14.49 -7.07
N MET A 127 -7.26 -13.88 -7.96
CA MET A 127 -6.96 -12.46 -7.87
C MET A 127 -8.21 -11.64 -8.21
N PRO A 128 -8.49 -10.55 -7.47
CA PRO A 128 -9.53 -9.60 -7.85
C PRO A 128 -9.10 -8.80 -9.08
N ASP A 129 -10.08 -8.33 -9.85
CA ASP A 129 -9.85 -7.28 -10.82
C ASP A 129 -9.49 -5.96 -10.12
N VAL A 130 -8.85 -5.07 -10.88
CA VAL A 130 -8.51 -3.73 -10.41
C VAL A 130 -9.79 -2.91 -10.27
N THR A 131 -10.04 -2.40 -9.07
CA THR A 131 -11.10 -1.41 -8.83
C THR A 131 -10.51 -0.01 -8.93
N VAL A 132 -11.18 0.86 -9.69
CA VAL A 132 -10.78 2.26 -9.92
C VAL A 132 -11.67 3.17 -9.08
N PHE A 133 -11.07 4.06 -8.28
CA PHE A 133 -11.78 5.02 -7.42
C PHE A 133 -11.68 6.46 -7.94
N SER A 134 -10.56 6.79 -8.60
CA SER A 134 -10.31 8.07 -9.26
C SER A 134 -9.44 7.85 -10.50
N GLU A 135 -9.02 8.92 -11.18
CA GLU A 135 -8.08 8.82 -12.30
C GLU A 135 -6.73 8.20 -11.89
N THR A 136 -6.32 8.37 -10.63
CA THR A 136 -5.03 7.92 -10.10
C THR A 136 -5.16 6.76 -9.10
N HIS A 137 -6.27 6.66 -8.36
CA HIS A 137 -6.45 5.68 -7.28
C HIS A 137 -7.06 4.37 -7.76
N GLN A 138 -6.32 3.29 -7.57
CA GLN A 138 -6.76 1.94 -7.93
C GLN A 138 -6.31 0.92 -6.88
N ALA A 139 -7.12 -0.11 -6.62
CA ALA A 139 -6.75 -1.22 -5.73
C ALA A 139 -7.25 -2.57 -6.23
N SER A 140 -6.45 -3.61 -5.99
CA SER A 140 -6.77 -5.00 -6.31
C SER A 140 -7.26 -5.73 -5.05
N CYS A 141 -8.53 -5.54 -4.67
CA CYS A 141 -9.13 -6.18 -3.49
C CYS A 141 -10.57 -6.62 -3.72
N TRP A 142 -10.90 -7.85 -3.31
CA TRP A 142 -12.27 -8.38 -3.40
C TRP A 142 -13.30 -7.62 -2.55
N GLN A 143 -12.88 -6.86 -1.53
CA GLN A 143 -13.79 -6.01 -0.75
C GLN A 143 -14.50 -4.95 -1.59
N HIS A 144 -13.85 -4.51 -2.68
CA HIS A 144 -14.37 -3.45 -3.54
C HIS A 144 -15.15 -4.01 -4.74
N HIS A 145 -15.23 -5.33 -4.87
CA HIS A 145 -16.01 -5.96 -5.91
C HIS A 145 -17.51 -5.68 -5.69
N PRO A 146 -18.30 -5.35 -6.74
CA PRO A 146 -19.70 -4.98 -6.59
C PRO A 146 -20.57 -6.01 -5.83
N LEU A 147 -20.25 -7.31 -5.96
CA LEU A 147 -20.97 -8.38 -5.25
C LEU A 147 -20.61 -8.48 -3.76
N ALA A 148 -19.47 -7.94 -3.31
CA ALA A 148 -19.11 -7.95 -1.89
C ALA A 148 -20.05 -7.06 -1.06
N ALA A 149 -20.42 -5.89 -1.61
CA ALA A 149 -21.41 -4.99 -0.98
C ALA A 149 -22.79 -5.64 -0.84
N GLN A 150 -23.20 -6.45 -1.82
CA GLN A 150 -24.49 -7.15 -1.80
C GLN A 150 -24.53 -8.28 -0.75
N ALA A 151 -23.40 -8.93 -0.48
CA ALA A 151 -23.31 -9.96 0.55
C ALA A 151 -23.45 -9.36 1.96
N ALA A 152 -22.77 -8.23 2.23
CA ALA A 152 -22.85 -7.53 3.51
C ALA A 152 -24.28 -7.05 3.85
N GLN A 153 -25.06 -6.61 2.86
CA GLN A 153 -26.44 -6.16 3.07
C GLN A 153 -27.42 -7.31 3.38
N LYS A 154 -27.14 -8.53 2.89
CA LYS A 154 -27.97 -9.73 3.13
C LYS A 154 -27.75 -10.34 4.52
N GLU A 155 -26.53 -10.26 5.06
CA GLU A 155 -26.24 -10.81 6.40
C GLU A 155 -26.88 -9.98 7.52
N VAL A 156 -26.94 -8.65 7.35
CA VAL A 156 -27.59 -7.74 8.31
C VAL A 156 -29.11 -7.95 8.37
N SER A 157 -29.73 -8.33 7.25
CA SER A 157 -31.18 -8.60 7.19
C SER A 157 -31.56 -9.98 7.74
N HIS A 158 -30.63 -10.93 7.84
CA HIS A 158 -30.88 -12.25 8.43
C HIS A 158 -30.64 -12.33 9.95
N HIS A 159 -29.89 -11.41 10.55
CA HIS A 159 -29.67 -11.34 12.01
C HIS A 159 -30.68 -10.44 12.74
N ALA A 160 -31.68 -9.91 12.04
CA ALA A 160 -32.71 -9.03 12.58
C ALA A 160 -34.09 -9.71 12.75
N ASN A 161 -34.16 -11.05 12.66
CA ASN A 161 -35.37 -11.85 12.90
C ASN A 161 -35.15 -12.93 13.96
#